data_AF-M0EAE1-F1
#
_entry.id   AF-M0EAE1-F1
#
_cell.length_a   1.000
_cell.length_b   1.000
_cell.length_c   1.000
_cell.angle_alpha   90.00
_cell.angle_beta   90.00
_cell.angle_gamma   90.00
#
_symmetry.space_group_name_H-M   'P 1'
#
loop_
_entity.id
_entity.type
_entity.pdbx_description
1 polymer ?
#
loop_
_entity_poly.entity_id
_entity_poly.type
_entity_poly.pdbx_seq_one_letter_code
_entity_poly.pdbx_strand_id
1 'polypeptide(L)'
;MYAVVGCNECANMWLVTDPETRETAQCSRCGKTHRTAKLKRFFESEERAAARQARSALLAKKRGDSAAFAEVDHVADLEAAVEDAGIDDREYLESSGIDADAVDEAASRAEGGGGGSRSRTEVVRDAVDALDDPTESAIVERAATDGVPADAAREILTRLARRGELTESNGRYRVL
;
A
#
# COMPACT_ATOMS: atom_id res chain seq x y z
N MET A 1 17.61 11.10 -13.50
CA MET A 1 17.64 10.53 -14.88
C MET A 1 18.06 9.07 -14.82
N TYR A 2 17.57 8.22 -15.73
CA TYR A 2 17.84 6.79 -15.78
C TYR A 2 18.33 6.36 -17.17
N ALA A 3 19.35 5.50 -17.22
CA ALA A 3 19.83 4.92 -18.46
C ALA A 3 19.87 3.38 -18.40
N VAL A 4 19.49 2.75 -19.51
CA VAL A 4 19.69 1.32 -19.72
C VAL A 4 21.06 1.11 -20.34
N VAL A 5 21.94 0.41 -19.63
CA VAL A 5 23.32 0.12 -20.05
C VAL A 5 23.56 -1.38 -20.18
N GLY A 6 24.63 -1.76 -20.87
CA GLY A 6 24.99 -3.17 -21.08
C GLY A 6 26.43 -3.51 -20.69
N CYS A 7 26.63 -4.72 -20.21
CA CYS A 7 27.94 -5.23 -19.77
C CYS A 7 28.62 -5.87 -20.95
N ASN A 8 29.85 -5.46 -21.25
CA ASN A 8 30.63 -6.05 -22.33
C ASN A 8 31.14 -7.47 -22.01
N GLU A 9 31.14 -7.91 -20.74
CA GLU A 9 31.61 -9.26 -20.36
C GLU A 9 30.50 -10.31 -20.40
N CYS A 10 29.37 -10.04 -19.74
CA CYS A 10 28.30 -11.03 -19.60
C CYS A 10 27.04 -10.67 -20.40
N ALA A 11 27.09 -9.60 -21.19
CA ALA A 11 26.00 -9.08 -22.01
C ALA A 11 24.69 -8.80 -21.23
N ASN A 12 24.76 -8.67 -19.90
CA ASN A 12 23.65 -8.26 -19.06
C ASN A 12 23.30 -6.80 -19.30
N MET A 13 22.00 -6.47 -19.29
CA MET A 13 21.52 -5.08 -19.34
C MET A 13 20.93 -4.71 -17.98
N TRP A 14 21.16 -3.48 -17.51
CA TRP A 14 20.63 -2.97 -16.23
C TRP A 14 20.42 -1.46 -16.27
N LEU A 15 19.76 -0.92 -15.23
CA LEU A 15 19.51 0.51 -15.08
C LEU A 15 20.61 1.17 -14.24
N VAL A 16 21.07 2.33 -14.68
CA VAL A 16 21.93 3.24 -13.90
C VAL A 16 21.16 4.53 -13.64
N THR A 17 21.10 4.94 -12.38
CA THR A 17 20.56 6.24 -11.96
C THR A 17 21.64 7.31 -12.06
N ASP A 18 21.28 8.45 -12.63
CA ASP A 18 22.12 9.63 -12.85
C ASP A 18 23.49 9.28 -13.46
N PRO A 19 23.50 8.69 -14.67
CA PRO A 19 24.73 8.20 -15.31
C PRO A 19 25.74 9.31 -15.63
N GLU A 20 25.36 10.58 -15.53
CA GLU A 20 26.23 11.74 -15.74
C GLU A 20 27.04 12.10 -14.50
N THR A 21 26.50 11.85 -13.30
CA THR A 21 27.18 12.18 -12.04
C THR A 21 27.94 11.00 -11.46
N ARG A 22 27.65 9.77 -11.91
CA ARG A 22 28.33 8.56 -11.44
C ARG A 22 29.55 8.22 -12.29
N GLU A 23 30.73 8.17 -11.67
CA GLU A 23 31.97 7.76 -12.36
C GLU A 23 31.99 6.27 -12.72
N THR A 24 31.41 5.43 -11.86
CA THR A 24 31.42 3.97 -12.02
C THR A 24 30.04 3.36 -11.85
N ALA A 25 29.82 2.22 -12.51
CA ALA A 25 28.62 1.41 -12.39
C ALA A 25 29.00 -0.07 -12.34
N GLN A 26 28.45 -0.79 -11.37
CA GLN A 26 28.68 -2.23 -11.22
C GLN A 26 27.61 -3.02 -11.97
N CYS A 27 28.03 -4.04 -12.72
CA CYS A 27 27.10 -4.95 -13.38
C CYS A 27 26.34 -5.79 -12.34
N SER A 28 25.01 -5.72 -12.36
CA SER A 28 24.14 -6.46 -11.43
C SER A 28 24.18 -7.98 -11.56
N ARG A 29 24.84 -8.53 -12.59
CA ARG A 29 24.93 -9.98 -12.82
C ARG A 29 26.30 -10.55 -12.49
N CYS A 30 27.37 -9.99 -13.05
CA CYS A 30 28.72 -10.51 -12.85
C CYS A 30 29.56 -9.71 -11.85
N GLY A 31 29.04 -8.62 -11.29
CA GLY A 31 29.74 -7.79 -10.30
C GLY A 31 30.89 -6.95 -10.87
N LYS A 32 31.19 -7.00 -12.17
CA LYS A 32 32.25 -6.18 -12.77
C LYS A 32 31.93 -4.70 -12.67
N THR A 33 32.90 -3.91 -12.22
CA THR A 33 32.82 -2.45 -12.21
C THR A 33 33.24 -1.89 -13.57
N HIS A 34 32.40 -1.02 -14.13
CA HIS A 34 32.64 -0.32 -15.38
C HIS A 34 32.76 1.19 -15.13
N ARG A 35 33.51 1.89 -15.98
CA ARG A 35 33.44 3.36 -16.04
C ARG A 35 32.14 3.76 -16.74
N THR A 36 31.28 4.51 -16.06
CA THR A 36 29.94 4.85 -16.56
C THR A 36 30.01 5.57 -17.90
N ALA A 37 30.96 6.49 -18.06
CA ALA A 37 31.19 7.23 -19.31
C ALA A 37 31.54 6.34 -20.52
N LYS A 38 32.01 5.10 -20.30
CA LYS A 38 32.34 4.15 -21.38
C LYS A 38 31.22 3.15 -21.68
N LEU A 39 30.15 3.14 -20.89
CA LEU A 39 29.03 2.24 -21.10
C LEU A 39 28.17 2.76 -22.26
N LYS A 40 27.82 1.86 -23.18
CA LYS A 40 26.81 2.15 -24.20
C LYS A 40 25.46 2.33 -23.51
N ARG A 41 24.85 3.49 -23.72
CA ARG A 41 23.48 3.81 -23.30
C ARG A 41 22.54 3.38 -24.42
N PHE A 42 21.66 2.42 -24.12
CA PHE A 42 20.68 1.90 -25.09
C PHE A 42 19.38 2.68 -25.07
N PHE A 43 19.06 3.27 -23.93
CA PHE A 43 17.86 4.07 -23.69
C PHE A 43 18.10 5.00 -22.51
N GLU A 44 17.53 6.20 -22.54
CA GLU A 44 17.61 7.20 -21.48
C GLU A 44 16.23 7.81 -21.25
N SER A 45 15.86 8.04 -20.00
CA SER A 45 14.61 8.70 -19.61
C SER A 45 14.72 9.30 -18.22
N GLU A 46 13.93 10.34 -17.93
CA GLU A 46 13.79 10.87 -16.57
C GLU A 46 12.93 9.94 -15.70
N GLU A 47 12.04 9.16 -16.31
CA GLU A 47 11.12 8.25 -15.64
C GLU A 47 11.73 6.86 -15.48
N ARG A 48 11.74 6.38 -14.23
CA ARG A 48 12.24 5.03 -13.92
C ARG A 48 11.42 3.94 -14.60
N ALA A 49 10.10 4.10 -14.66
CA ALA A 49 9.18 3.15 -15.26
C ALA A 49 9.46 2.97 -16.76
N ALA A 50 9.63 4.08 -17.50
CA ALA A 50 10.00 4.05 -18.91
C ALA A 50 11.35 3.34 -19.14
N ALA A 51 12.36 3.61 -18.30
CA ALA A 51 13.65 2.93 -18.38
C ALA A 51 13.55 1.41 -18.08
N ARG A 52 12.69 1.00 -17.14
CA ARG A 52 12.40 -0.42 -16.87
C ARG A 52 11.72 -1.08 -18.08
N GLN A 53 10.68 -0.45 -18.65
CA GLN A 53 9.98 -0.95 -19.84
C GLN A 53 10.95 -1.14 -21.01
N ALA A 54 11.78 -0.13 -21.30
CA ALA A 54 12.76 -0.19 -22.37
C ALA A 54 13.79 -1.31 -22.16
N ARG A 55 14.26 -1.52 -20.92
CA ARG A 55 15.14 -2.66 -20.60
C ARG A 55 14.45 -3.99 -20.88
N SER A 56 13.19 -4.15 -20.49
CA SER A 56 12.43 -5.38 -20.72
C SER A 56 12.26 -5.64 -22.22
N ALA A 57 11.89 -4.62 -23.00
CA ALA A 57 11.78 -4.71 -24.46
C ALA A 57 13.11 -5.11 -25.12
N LEU A 58 14.24 -4.54 -24.68
CA LEU A 58 15.57 -4.88 -25.18
C LEU A 58 15.96 -6.34 -24.87
N LEU A 59 15.60 -6.83 -23.68
CA LEU A 59 15.86 -8.22 -23.27
C LEU A 59 15.00 -9.20 -24.05
N ALA A 60 13.71 -8.90 -24.26
CA ALA A 60 12.80 -9.69 -25.09
C ALA A 60 13.31 -9.77 -26.52
N LYS A 61 13.65 -8.62 -27.12
CA LYS A 61 14.25 -8.56 -28.47
C LYS A 61 15.53 -9.40 -28.57
N LYS A 62 16.38 -9.37 -27.55
CA LYS A 62 17.62 -10.15 -27.52
C LYS A 62 17.37 -11.66 -27.48
N ARG A 63 16.24 -12.11 -26.93
CA ARG A 63 15.86 -13.53 -26.85
C ARG A 63 14.96 -14.00 -27.99
N GLY A 64 14.43 -13.07 -28.79
CA GLY A 64 13.46 -13.38 -29.85
C GLY A 64 12.00 -13.32 -29.38
N ASP A 65 11.75 -12.88 -28.15
CA ASP A 65 10.44 -12.91 -27.50
C ASP A 65 9.66 -11.59 -27.65
N SER A 66 9.97 -10.79 -28.67
CA SER A 66 9.35 -9.45 -28.84
C SER A 66 7.82 -9.51 -28.99
N ALA A 67 7.29 -10.57 -29.61
CA ALA A 67 5.85 -10.75 -29.77
C ALA A 67 5.17 -11.03 -28.42
N ALA A 68 5.70 -11.98 -27.64
CA ALA A 68 5.21 -12.27 -26.30
C ALA A 68 5.31 -11.05 -25.39
N PHE A 69 6.38 -10.25 -25.49
CA PHE A 69 6.50 -9.01 -24.73
C PHE A 69 5.44 -7.96 -25.11
N ALA A 70 5.01 -7.90 -26.38
CA ALA A 70 4.00 -6.96 -26.83
C ALA A 70 2.58 -7.34 -26.34
N GLU A 71 2.37 -8.58 -25.93
CA GLU A 71 1.11 -9.07 -25.32
C GLU A 71 1.05 -8.79 -23.82
N VAL A 72 2.18 -8.45 -23.18
CA VAL A 72 2.24 -8.12 -21.75
C VAL A 72 1.97 -6.62 -21.56
N ASP A 73 1.19 -6.29 -20.54
CA ASP A 73 0.87 -4.90 -20.18
C ASP A 73 2.13 -4.08 -19.82
N HIS A 74 1.98 -2.76 -19.82
CA HIS A 74 3.08 -1.87 -19.49
C HIS A 74 3.51 -2.07 -18.02
N VAL A 75 4.81 -1.93 -17.72
CA VAL A 75 5.34 -2.13 -16.35
C VAL A 75 4.62 -1.29 -15.30
N ALA A 76 4.18 -0.09 -15.66
CA ALA A 76 3.42 0.78 -14.75
C ALA A 76 2.02 0.19 -14.42
N ASP A 77 1.35 -0.39 -15.41
CA ASP A 77 0.03 -1.00 -15.23
C ASP A 77 0.15 -2.29 -14.42
N LEU A 78 1.20 -3.08 -14.66
CA LEU A 78 1.51 -4.26 -13.85
C LEU A 78 1.86 -3.91 -12.40
N GLU A 79 2.55 -2.79 -12.15
CA GLU A 79 2.89 -2.32 -10.80
C GLU A 79 1.61 -1.93 -10.03
N ALA A 80 0.67 -1.22 -10.67
CA ALA A 80 -0.64 -0.93 -10.09
C ALA A 80 -1.47 -2.20 -9.87
N ALA A 81 -1.47 -3.13 -10.84
CA ALA A 81 -2.21 -4.38 -10.70
C ALA A 81 -1.69 -5.24 -9.53
N VAL A 82 -0.40 -5.15 -9.17
CA VAL A 82 0.15 -5.86 -7.99
C VAL A 82 -0.41 -5.31 -6.68
N GLU A 83 -0.71 -4.02 -6.58
CA GLU A 83 -1.33 -3.43 -5.39
C GLU A 83 -2.72 -4.02 -5.11
N ASP A 84 -3.47 -4.31 -6.18
CA ASP A 84 -4.78 -4.97 -6.10
C ASP A 84 -4.70 -6.51 -6.17
N ALA A 85 -3.53 -7.07 -6.49
CA ALA A 85 -3.37 -8.52 -6.66
C ALA A 85 -2.93 -9.16 -5.34
N GLY A 86 -3.88 -9.81 -4.67
CA GLY A 86 -3.59 -10.60 -3.50
C GLY A 86 -4.77 -10.68 -2.56
N ILE A 87 -4.49 -11.22 -1.38
CA ILE A 87 -5.36 -11.11 -0.21
C ILE A 87 -4.96 -9.80 0.47
N ASP A 88 -5.91 -8.90 0.68
CA ASP A 88 -5.64 -7.64 1.36
C ASP A 88 -5.21 -7.87 2.82
N ASP A 89 -4.53 -6.90 3.44
CA ASP A 89 -4.01 -7.05 4.81
C ASP A 89 -5.12 -7.38 5.82
N ARG A 90 -6.33 -6.85 5.64
CA ARG A 90 -7.46 -7.15 6.51
C ARG A 90 -7.90 -8.59 6.33
N GLU A 91 -8.13 -9.03 5.11
CA GLU A 91 -8.52 -10.41 4.78
C GLU A 91 -7.45 -11.41 5.25
N TYR A 92 -6.17 -11.06 5.14
CA TYR A 92 -5.06 -11.87 5.66
C TYR A 92 -5.10 -11.98 7.19
N LEU A 93 -5.29 -10.86 7.89
CA LEU A 93 -5.38 -10.84 9.35
C LEU A 93 -6.60 -11.61 9.84
N GLU A 94 -7.77 -11.35 9.27
CA GLU A 94 -9.03 -11.99 9.64
C GLU A 94 -9.00 -13.50 9.37
N SER A 95 -8.44 -13.95 8.23
CA SER A 95 -8.25 -15.38 7.94
C SER A 95 -7.25 -16.06 8.88
N SER A 96 -6.30 -15.30 9.42
CA SER A 96 -5.36 -15.75 10.46
C SER A 96 -5.96 -15.70 11.87
N GLY A 97 -7.23 -15.32 12.03
CA GLY A 97 -7.91 -15.17 13.32
C GLY A 97 -7.48 -13.93 14.11
N ILE A 98 -6.80 -12.98 13.45
CA ILE A 98 -6.36 -11.72 14.01
C ILE A 98 -7.38 -10.65 13.64
N ASP A 99 -7.76 -9.84 14.62
CA ASP A 99 -8.72 -8.76 14.44
C ASP A 99 -8.05 -7.55 13.76
N ALA A 100 -8.31 -7.38 12.46
CA ALA A 100 -7.71 -6.33 11.65
C ALA A 100 -7.99 -4.92 12.18
N ASP A 101 -9.20 -4.67 12.72
CA ASP A 101 -9.54 -3.37 13.31
C ASP A 101 -8.73 -3.10 14.58
N ALA A 102 -8.51 -4.12 15.41
CA ALA A 102 -7.71 -3.96 16.61
C ALA A 102 -6.23 -3.65 16.28
N VAL A 103 -5.71 -4.21 15.19
CA VAL A 103 -4.36 -3.94 14.67
C VAL A 103 -4.27 -2.50 14.14
N ASP A 104 -5.23 -2.06 13.33
CA ASP A 104 -5.27 -0.69 12.78
C ASP A 104 -5.35 0.37 13.90
N GLU A 105 -6.18 0.12 14.91
CA GLU A 105 -6.29 0.96 16.10
C GLU A 105 -4.99 0.97 16.93
N ALA A 106 -4.28 -0.16 17.02
CA ALA A 106 -2.99 -0.22 17.69
C ALA A 106 -1.90 0.54 16.92
N ALA A 107 -1.89 0.44 15.59
CA ALA A 107 -1.02 1.22 14.72
C ALA A 107 -1.30 2.73 14.88
N SER A 108 -2.57 3.13 14.81
CA SER A 108 -2.99 4.52 15.04
C SER A 108 -2.53 5.07 16.39
N ARG A 109 -2.58 4.27 17.46
CA ARG A 109 -2.04 4.66 18.78
C ARG A 109 -0.52 4.77 18.81
N ALA A 110 0.19 3.90 18.08
CA ALA A 110 1.65 3.92 18.02
C ALA A 110 2.18 5.07 17.15
N GLU A 111 1.47 5.42 16.09
CA GLU A 111 1.75 6.55 15.20
C GLU A 111 1.24 7.89 15.76
N GLY A 112 0.32 7.83 16.73
CA GLY A 112 -0.36 8.94 17.42
C GLY A 112 0.49 9.80 18.36
N GLY A 113 1.71 10.14 17.94
CA GLY A 113 2.47 11.29 18.43
C GLY A 113 2.15 12.61 17.71
N GLY A 114 1.14 12.67 16.82
CA GLY A 114 0.84 13.89 16.07
C GLY A 114 -0.53 13.93 15.37
N GLY A 115 -1.56 14.36 16.10
CA GLY A 115 -2.61 15.29 15.64
C GLY A 115 -3.66 14.85 14.59
N GLY A 116 -4.92 14.73 15.03
CA GLY A 116 -5.96 15.64 14.49
C GLY A 116 -7.32 15.09 14.05
N SER A 117 -7.53 13.78 13.91
CA SER A 117 -8.86 13.22 13.60
C SER A 117 -9.20 12.08 14.53
N ARG A 118 -10.28 12.24 15.32
CA ARG A 118 -10.85 11.15 16.14
C ARG A 118 -11.15 9.95 15.24
N SER A 119 -10.74 8.75 15.65
CA SER A 119 -11.04 7.53 14.90
C SER A 119 -12.56 7.29 14.87
N ARG A 120 -13.07 6.56 13.88
CA ARG A 120 -14.52 6.24 13.81
C ARG A 120 -14.97 5.48 15.07
N THR A 121 -14.09 4.66 15.64
CA THR A 121 -14.32 3.95 16.90
C THR A 121 -14.40 4.90 18.08
N GLU A 122 -13.49 5.88 18.17
CA GLU A 122 -13.53 6.93 19.19
C GLU A 122 -14.82 7.74 19.09
N VAL A 123 -15.24 8.13 17.89
CA VAL A 123 -16.49 8.85 17.66
C VAL A 123 -17.71 8.04 18.13
N VAL A 124 -17.75 6.73 17.87
CA VAL A 124 -18.87 5.87 18.32
C VAL A 124 -18.85 5.69 19.84
N ARG A 125 -17.67 5.57 20.47
CA ARG A 125 -17.58 5.51 21.94
C ARG A 125 -18.00 6.83 22.59
N ASP A 126 -17.52 7.95 22.08
CA ASP A 126 -17.92 9.29 22.53
C ASP A 126 -19.44 9.47 22.41
N ALA A 127 -20.04 8.98 21.33
CA ALA A 127 -21.48 9.03 21.14
C ALA A 127 -22.25 8.21 22.18
N VAL A 128 -21.74 7.06 22.62
CA VAL A 128 -22.36 6.26 23.69
C VAL A 128 -22.29 6.98 25.04
N ASP A 129 -21.17 7.62 25.35
CA ASP A 129 -20.95 8.31 26.64
C ASP A 129 -21.69 9.66 26.72
N ALA A 130 -21.82 10.37 25.60
CA ALA A 130 -22.44 11.69 25.55
C ALA A 130 -23.99 11.68 25.54
N LEU A 131 -24.62 10.54 25.26
CA LEU A 131 -26.08 10.43 25.16
C LEU A 131 -26.69 9.97 26.49
N ASP A 132 -27.70 10.69 26.96
CA ASP A 132 -28.46 10.33 28.17
C ASP A 132 -29.29 9.04 27.98
N ASP A 133 -29.71 8.75 26.75
CA ASP A 133 -30.43 7.52 26.37
C ASP A 133 -29.79 6.87 25.13
N PRO A 134 -28.66 6.14 25.32
CA PRO A 134 -27.81 5.65 24.24
C PRO A 134 -28.40 4.41 23.55
N THR A 135 -29.45 4.61 22.75
CA THR A 135 -29.99 3.58 21.85
C THR A 135 -29.14 3.47 20.58
N GLU A 136 -29.16 2.30 19.91
CA GLU A 136 -28.41 2.10 18.66
C GLU A 136 -28.70 3.21 17.64
N SER A 137 -29.97 3.52 17.42
CA SER A 137 -30.39 4.58 16.48
C SER A 137 -29.83 5.95 16.86
N ALA A 138 -29.88 6.31 18.14
CA ALA A 138 -29.38 7.60 18.62
C ALA A 138 -27.85 7.71 18.50
N ILE A 139 -27.14 6.61 18.78
CA ILE A 139 -25.67 6.55 18.66
C ILE A 139 -25.25 6.67 17.19
N VAL A 140 -25.94 5.96 16.29
CA VAL A 140 -25.68 6.01 14.85
C VAL A 140 -25.93 7.41 14.29
N GLU A 141 -27.03 8.06 14.68
CA GLU A 141 -27.34 9.44 14.28
C GLU A 141 -26.29 10.43 14.80
N ARG A 142 -25.85 10.26 16.05
CA ARG A 142 -24.82 11.08 16.65
C ARG A 142 -23.47 10.91 15.95
N ALA A 143 -23.05 9.68 15.69
CA ALA A 143 -21.80 9.37 15.00
C ALA A 143 -21.79 9.86 13.54
N ALA A 144 -22.96 9.84 12.88
CA ALA A 144 -23.12 10.42 11.54
C ALA A 144 -22.89 11.94 11.52
N THR A 145 -23.25 12.65 12.59
CA THR A 145 -22.96 14.09 12.73
C THR A 145 -21.45 14.37 12.75
N ASP A 146 -20.66 13.42 13.26
CA ASP A 146 -19.20 13.47 13.32
C ASP A 146 -18.53 12.79 12.11
N GLY A 147 -19.29 12.39 11.09
CA GLY A 147 -18.78 11.90 9.80
C GLY A 147 -18.64 10.37 9.66
N VAL A 148 -19.22 9.59 10.57
CA VAL A 148 -19.21 8.12 10.50
C VAL A 148 -20.45 7.62 9.74
N PRO A 149 -20.31 6.85 8.65
CA PRO A 149 -21.46 6.26 7.95
C PRO A 149 -22.31 5.36 8.87
N ALA A 150 -23.63 5.36 8.67
CA ALA A 150 -24.55 4.68 9.59
C ALA A 150 -24.29 3.17 9.72
N ASP A 151 -24.02 2.48 8.60
CA ASP A 151 -23.71 1.05 8.61
C ASP A 151 -22.41 0.76 9.36
N ALA A 152 -21.39 1.61 9.17
CA ALA A 152 -20.13 1.50 9.90
C ALA A 152 -20.32 1.72 11.41
N ALA A 153 -21.15 2.69 11.81
CA ALA A 153 -21.44 2.94 13.21
C ALA A 153 -22.14 1.74 13.88
N ARG A 154 -23.10 1.09 13.21
CA ARG A 154 -23.77 -0.12 13.71
C ARG A 154 -22.82 -1.30 13.86
N GLU A 155 -21.94 -1.47 12.87
CA GLU A 155 -20.95 -2.53 12.90
C GLU A 155 -19.96 -2.35 14.07
N ILE A 156 -19.44 -1.12 14.24
CA ILE A 156 -18.57 -0.75 15.36
C ILE A 156 -19.28 -0.99 16.70
N LEU A 157 -20.54 -0.56 16.84
CA LEU A 157 -21.33 -0.75 18.06
C LEU A 157 -21.49 -2.23 18.43
N THR A 158 -21.87 -3.05 17.43
CA THR A 158 -21.99 -4.51 17.57
C THR A 158 -20.67 -5.14 17.99
N ARG A 159 -19.57 -4.68 17.40
CA ARG A 159 -18.22 -5.17 17.69
C ARG A 159 -17.79 -4.84 19.11
N LEU A 160 -17.99 -3.60 19.56
CA LEU A 160 -17.66 -3.16 20.92
C LEU A 160 -18.48 -3.92 21.98
N ALA A 161 -19.76 -4.21 21.70
CA ALA A 161 -20.58 -5.02 22.58
C ALA A 161 -20.10 -6.48 22.66
N ARG A 162 -19.72 -7.09 21.52
CA ARG A 162 -19.16 -8.46 21.48
C ARG A 162 -17.86 -8.59 22.24
N ARG A 163 -17.01 -7.56 22.23
CA ARG A 163 -15.73 -7.53 22.95
C ARG A 163 -15.86 -7.23 24.45
N GLY A 164 -17.07 -6.93 24.92
CA GLY A 164 -17.29 -6.55 26.32
C GLY A 164 -16.73 -5.18 26.68
N GLU A 165 -16.55 -4.30 25.69
CA GLU A 165 -16.17 -2.89 25.90
C GLU A 165 -17.40 -2.01 26.11
N LEU A 166 -18.54 -2.42 25.52
CA LEU A 166 -19.86 -1.90 25.81
C LEU A 166 -20.74 -3.03 26.37
N THR A 167 -21.68 -2.69 27.24
CA THR A 167 -22.79 -3.57 27.61
C THR A 167 -24.08 -3.04 27.03
N GLU A 168 -24.85 -3.90 26.39
CA GLU A 168 -26.23 -3.61 26.03
C GLU A 168 -27.18 -4.07 27.16
N SER A 169 -28.13 -3.22 27.53
CA SER A 169 -29.18 -3.56 28.49
C SER A 169 -30.48 -2.87 28.09
N ASN A 170 -31.50 -3.66 27.75
CA ASN A 170 -32.80 -3.16 27.26
C ASN A 170 -32.67 -2.22 26.04
N GLY A 171 -31.85 -2.57 25.05
CA GLY A 171 -31.65 -1.76 23.85
C GLY A 171 -30.83 -0.48 24.05
N ARG A 172 -30.15 -0.36 25.19
CA ARG A 172 -29.31 0.79 25.55
C ARG A 172 -27.88 0.35 25.83
N TYR A 173 -26.92 1.10 25.30
CA TYR A 173 -25.51 0.78 25.38
C TYR A 173 -24.84 1.60 26.48
N ARG A 174 -23.95 0.99 27.24
CA ARG A 174 -23.13 1.70 28.24
C ARG A 174 -21.69 1.25 28.13
N VAL A 175 -20.76 2.17 28.33
CA VAL A 175 -19.33 1.87 28.43
C VAL A 175 -19.05 1.13 29.74
N LEU A 176 -18.15 0.13 29.70
CA LEU A 176 -17.67 -0.61 30.87
C LEU A 176 -16.37 -0.03 31.44
#